data_AF-A0A3D4LM12-F1
#
_entry.id   AF-A0A3D4LM12-F1
#
_cell.length_a   1.000
_cell.length_b   1.000
_cell.length_c   1.000
_cell.angle_alpha   90.00
_cell.angle_beta   90.00
_cell.angle_gamma   90.00
#
_symmetry.space_group_name_H-M   'P 1'
#
loop_
_entity.id
_entity.type
_entity.pdbx_description
1 polymer ?
#
loop_
_entity_poly.entity_id
_entity_poly.type
_entity_poly.pdbx_seq_one_letter_code
_entity_poly.pdbx_strand_id
1 'polypeptide(L)'
;MENYFGSLTSTYKKEVIITSLFEYIAEYIVQIICNLSHLQHKTLIISGGVASNSYIRNYIMENVKGYEILFPSVKNSSDNAVGVAFLPIIDRWYDEIKTN
;
A
#
# COMPACT_ATOMS: atom_id res chain seq x y z
N MET A 1 10.57 -2.59 -20.16
CA MET A 1 9.13 -2.50 -19.79
C MET A 1 8.30 -2.07 -21.00
N GLU A 2 8.64 -0.98 -21.68
CA GLU A 2 7.86 -0.46 -22.82
C GLU A 2 7.68 -1.48 -23.97
N ASN A 3 8.74 -2.16 -24.39
CA ASN A 3 8.67 -3.19 -25.43
C ASN A 3 7.81 -4.41 -25.04
N TYR A 4 7.81 -4.78 -23.76
CA TYR A 4 7.01 -5.89 -23.25
C TYR A 4 5.51 -5.56 -23.33
N PHE A 5 5.10 -4.42 -22.79
CA PHE A 5 3.72 -3.97 -22.86
C PHE A 5 3.28 -3.65 -24.29
N GLY A 6 4.17 -3.10 -25.13
CA GLY A 6 3.91 -2.88 -26.55
C GLY A 6 3.47 -4.17 -27.25
N SER A 7 4.18 -5.27 -27.03
CA SER A 7 3.80 -6.58 -27.60
C SER A 7 2.45 -7.08 -27.08
N LEU A 8 2.15 -6.94 -25.79
CA LEU A 8 0.88 -7.38 -25.18
C LEU A 8 -0.32 -6.58 -25.71
N THR A 9 -0.17 -5.28 -25.93
CA THR A 9 -1.27 -4.43 -26.43
C THR A 9 -1.70 -4.76 -27.86
N SER A 10 -0.88 -5.47 -28.62
CA SER A 10 -1.25 -5.97 -29.95
C SER A 10 -2.21 -7.16 -29.90
N THR A 11 -2.20 -7.90 -28.78
CA THR A 11 -2.93 -9.17 -28.61
C THR A 11 -4.11 -9.04 -27.65
N TYR A 12 -3.97 -8.22 -26.61
CA TYR A 12 -4.96 -8.06 -25.55
C TYR A 12 -5.43 -6.61 -25.42
N LYS A 13 -6.67 -6.46 -24.96
CA LYS A 13 -7.23 -5.16 -24.60
C LYS A 13 -6.42 -4.53 -23.46
N LYS A 14 -6.20 -3.23 -23.54
CA LYS A 14 -5.40 -2.48 -22.54
C LYS A 14 -5.99 -2.63 -21.14
N GLU A 15 -7.30 -2.63 -21.03
CA GLU A 15 -8.03 -2.79 -19.77
C GLU A 15 -7.67 -4.10 -19.09
N VAL A 16 -7.62 -5.21 -19.85
CA VAL A 16 -7.28 -6.54 -19.33
C VAL A 16 -5.83 -6.58 -18.85
N ILE A 17 -4.90 -5.98 -19.59
CA ILE A 17 -3.49 -5.90 -19.19
C ILE A 17 -3.35 -5.10 -17.89
N ILE A 18 -4.02 -3.96 -17.80
CA ILE A 18 -3.96 -3.06 -16.64
C ILE A 18 -4.60 -3.72 -15.40
N THR A 19 -5.78 -4.33 -15.54
CA THR A 19 -6.44 -4.99 -14.40
C THR A 19 -5.64 -6.19 -13.93
N SER A 20 -5.12 -7.02 -14.86
CA SER A 20 -4.29 -8.18 -14.49
C SER A 20 -3.00 -7.74 -13.77
N LEU A 21 -2.41 -6.62 -14.19
CA LEU A 21 -1.24 -6.06 -13.51
C LEU A 21 -1.57 -5.61 -12.08
N PHE A 22 -2.66 -4.87 -11.89
CA PHE A 22 -3.06 -4.43 -10.55
C PHE A 22 -3.50 -5.60 -9.66
N GLU A 23 -4.16 -6.60 -10.22
CA GLU A 23 -4.53 -7.84 -9.53
C GLU A 23 -3.29 -8.58 -9.04
N TYR A 24 -2.31 -8.82 -9.92
CA TYR A 24 -1.06 -9.46 -9.56
C TYR A 24 -0.30 -8.70 -8.46
N ILE A 25 -0.23 -7.37 -8.56
CA ILE A 25 0.40 -6.53 -7.54
C ILE A 25 -0.34 -6.67 -6.20
N ALA A 26 -1.67 -6.62 -6.20
CA ALA A 26 -2.48 -6.73 -4.99
C ALA A 26 -2.34 -8.11 -4.34
N GLU A 27 -2.39 -9.18 -5.13
CA GLU A 27 -2.19 -10.56 -4.68
C GLU A 27 -0.82 -10.72 -4.02
N TYR A 28 0.24 -10.20 -4.65
CA TYR A 28 1.58 -10.28 -4.09
C TYR A 28 1.72 -9.52 -2.76
N ILE A 29 1.08 -8.35 -2.62
CA ILE A 29 1.04 -7.61 -1.36
C ILE A 29 0.33 -8.43 -0.28
N VAL A 30 -0.83 -9.03 -0.58
CA VAL A 30 -1.55 -9.90 0.35
C VAL A 30 -0.68 -11.08 0.79
N GLN A 31 0.04 -11.70 -0.14
CA GLN A 31 0.93 -12.81 0.16
C GLN A 31 2.07 -12.40 1.11
N ILE A 32 2.68 -11.23 0.90
CA ILE A 32 3.69 -10.68 1.82
C ILE A 32 3.09 -10.49 3.22
N ILE A 33 1.91 -9.89 3.33
CA ILE A 33 1.23 -9.67 4.62
C ILE A 33 0.98 -11.00 5.33
N CYS A 34 0.47 -12.00 4.63
CA CYS A 34 0.23 -13.34 5.17
C CYS A 34 1.53 -14.01 5.66
N ASN A 35 2.63 -13.86 4.92
CA ASN A 35 3.93 -14.40 5.32
C ASN A 35 4.48 -13.74 6.60
N LEU A 36 4.12 -12.48 6.85
CA LEU A 36 4.48 -11.73 8.05
C LEU A 36 3.51 -11.92 9.23
N SER A 37 2.48 -12.76 9.08
CA SER A 37 1.44 -12.96 10.10
C SER A 37 1.96 -13.48 11.44
N HIS A 38 3.09 -14.19 11.43
CA HIS A 38 3.77 -14.69 12.63
C HIS A 38 4.26 -13.58 13.57
N LEU A 39 4.36 -12.32 13.11
CA LEU A 39 4.77 -11.18 13.94
C LEU A 39 3.68 -10.72 14.92
N GLN A 40 2.45 -11.24 14.81
CA GLN A 40 1.32 -10.99 15.74
C GLN A 40 0.95 -9.52 15.95
N HIS A 41 1.25 -8.64 14.98
CA HIS A 41 0.76 -7.26 15.00
C HIS A 41 -0.76 -7.22 14.83
N LYS A 42 -1.44 -6.38 15.61
CA LYS A 42 -2.90 -6.20 15.53
C LYS A 42 -3.31 -5.22 14.42
N THR A 43 -2.45 -4.25 14.14
CA THR A 43 -2.73 -3.13 13.22
C THR A 43 -1.78 -3.19 12.04
N LEU A 44 -2.33 -3.06 10.84
CA LEU A 44 -1.59 -3.00 9.59
C LEU A 44 -1.78 -1.62 8.97
N ILE A 45 -0.71 -0.84 8.86
CA ILE A 45 -0.73 0.47 8.21
C ILE A 45 -0.15 0.31 6.80
N ILE A 46 -0.92 0.68 5.78
CA ILE A 46 -0.48 0.63 4.38
C ILE A 46 -0.48 2.05 3.81
N SER A 47 0.71 2.58 3.53
CA SER A 47 0.94 3.91 2.97
C SER A 47 1.82 3.86 1.71
N GLY A 48 2.11 5.00 1.11
CA GLY A 48 2.85 5.11 -0.14
C GLY A 48 1.96 5.27 -1.38
N GLY A 49 2.57 5.60 -2.51
CA GLY A 49 1.85 5.86 -3.76
C GLY A 49 1.04 4.66 -4.26
N VAL A 50 1.55 3.43 -4.10
CA VAL A 50 0.82 2.21 -4.48
C VAL A 50 -0.44 2.03 -3.62
N ALA A 51 -0.35 2.37 -2.33
CA ALA A 51 -1.48 2.37 -1.43
C ALA A 51 -2.52 3.44 -1.77
N SER A 52 -2.28 4.36 -2.71
CA SER A 52 -3.29 5.33 -3.17
C SER A 52 -4.28 4.74 -4.19
N ASN A 53 -3.99 3.55 -4.75
CA ASN A 53 -4.82 2.88 -5.75
C ASN A 53 -6.02 2.16 -5.08
N SER A 54 -7.24 2.52 -5.49
CA SER A 54 -8.48 1.97 -4.91
C SER A 54 -8.68 0.48 -5.18
N TYR A 55 -8.28 -0.01 -6.35
CA TYR A 55 -8.38 -1.43 -6.69
C TYR A 55 -7.52 -2.26 -5.74
N ILE A 56 -6.26 -1.87 -5.53
CA ILE A 56 -5.33 -2.54 -4.61
C ILE A 56 -5.85 -2.46 -3.15
N ARG A 57 -6.33 -1.29 -2.70
CA ARG A 57 -6.92 -1.15 -1.36
C ARG A 57 -8.08 -2.12 -1.13
N ASN A 58 -9.03 -2.17 -2.06
CA ASN A 58 -10.21 -3.01 -1.95
C ASN A 58 -9.83 -4.48 -1.91
N TYR A 59 -8.95 -4.90 -2.82
CA TYR A 59 -8.44 -6.28 -2.84
C TYR A 59 -7.79 -6.67 -1.51
N ILE A 60 -6.97 -5.79 -0.92
CA ILE A 60 -6.35 -6.04 0.38
C ILE A 60 -7.40 -6.15 1.49
N MET A 61 -8.37 -5.23 1.57
CA MET A 61 -9.43 -5.28 2.59
C MET A 61 -10.30 -6.55 2.48
N GLU A 62 -10.53 -7.01 1.26
CA GLU A 62 -11.31 -8.21 0.98
C GLU A 62 -10.56 -9.48 1.40
N ASN A 63 -9.24 -9.55 1.19
CA ASN A 63 -8.46 -10.77 1.37
C ASN A 63 -7.64 -10.84 2.67
N VAL A 64 -7.29 -9.72 3.28
CA VAL A 64 -6.54 -9.68 4.55
C VAL A 64 -7.53 -9.59 5.71
N LYS A 65 -7.49 -10.57 6.61
CA LYS A 65 -8.35 -10.67 7.80
C LYS A 65 -7.50 -10.74 9.06
N GLY A 66 -8.11 -10.40 10.20
CA GLY A 66 -7.45 -10.46 11.51
C GLY A 66 -6.60 -9.25 11.87
N TYR A 67 -6.56 -8.24 11.01
CA TYR A 67 -5.90 -6.96 11.25
C TYR A 67 -6.92 -5.82 11.31
N GLU A 68 -6.64 -4.83 12.14
CA GLU A 68 -7.15 -3.47 11.94
C GLU A 68 -6.32 -2.81 10.83
N ILE A 69 -6.90 -2.66 9.64
CA ILE A 69 -6.20 -2.11 8.49
C ILE A 69 -6.45 -0.60 8.41
N LEU A 70 -5.37 0.19 8.43
CA LEU A 70 -5.42 1.64 8.32
C LEU A 70 -4.79 2.08 7.00
N PHE A 71 -5.58 2.83 6.23
CA PHE A 71 -5.08 3.54 5.06
C PHE A 71 -5.15 5.05 5.31
N PRO A 72 -4.07 5.81 5.06
CA PRO A 72 -4.17 7.26 4.95
C PRO A 72 -5.13 7.64 3.82
N SER A 73 -5.60 8.89 3.83
CA SER A 73 -6.32 9.44 2.67
C SER A 73 -5.45 9.32 1.42
N VAL A 74 -6.07 9.26 0.23
CA VAL A 74 -5.35 9.12 -1.06
C VAL A 74 -4.29 10.23 -1.19
N LYS A 75 -4.65 11.48 -0.85
CA LYS A 75 -3.74 12.63 -0.87
C LYS A 75 -2.55 12.49 0.08
N ASN A 76 -2.74 11.82 1.21
CA ASN A 76 -1.71 11.66 2.24
C ASN A 76 -0.92 10.34 2.09
N SER A 77 -1.30 9.47 1.15
CA SER A 77 -0.64 8.18 0.93
C SER A 77 0.58 8.31 0.03
N SER A 78 0.47 9.06 -1.07
CA SER A 78 1.60 9.37 -1.95
C SER A 78 2.58 10.33 -1.30
N ASP A 79 3.82 10.35 -1.80
CA ASP A 79 4.85 11.27 -1.31
C ASP A 79 4.35 12.72 -1.31
N ASN A 80 4.37 13.34 -0.14
CA ASN A 80 3.87 14.69 0.06
C ASN A 80 4.63 15.40 1.18
N ALA A 81 4.65 16.73 1.11
CA ALA A 81 5.36 17.57 2.08
C ALA A 81 4.74 17.52 3.49
N VAL A 82 3.47 17.13 3.63
CA VAL A 82 2.81 17.02 4.93
C VAL A 82 3.45 15.90 5.75
N GLY A 83 3.65 14.72 5.14
CA GLY A 83 4.33 13.60 5.81
C GLY A 83 5.71 14.00 6.34
N VAL A 84 6.51 14.67 5.51
CA VAL A 84 7.86 15.14 5.88
C VAL A 84 7.81 16.18 7.00
N ALA A 85 6.86 17.12 6.95
CA ALA A 85 6.71 18.15 7.98
C ALA A 85 6.27 17.59 9.35
N PHE A 86 5.53 16.47 9.36
CA PHE A 86 5.10 15.81 10.59
C PHE A 86 6.20 14.99 11.26
N LEU A 87 7.18 14.48 10.52
CA LEU A 87 8.28 13.67 11.08
C LEU A 87 8.99 14.33 12.28
N PRO A 88 9.49 15.59 12.21
CA PRO A 88 10.16 16.21 13.35
C PRO A 88 9.23 16.48 14.54
N ILE A 89 7.92 16.66 14.29
CA ILE A 89 6.93 16.85 15.36
C ILE A 89 6.73 15.52 16.13
N ILE A 90 6.60 14.41 15.40
CA ILE A 90 6.43 13.08 15.97
C ILE A 90 7.69 12.67 16.75
N ASP A 91 8.87 12.92 16.18
CA ASP A 91 10.16 12.62 16.80
C ASP A 91 10.31 13.34 18.15
N ARG A 92 10.04 14.66 18.17
CA ARG A 92 10.04 15.45 19.41
C ARG A 92 9.04 14.93 20.44
N TRP A 93 7.79 14.64 20.05
CA TRP A 93 6.78 14.12 20.97
C TRP A 93 7.18 12.78 21.58
N TYR A 94 7.83 11.91 20.80
CA TYR A 94 8.33 10.63 21.31
C TYR A 94 9.37 10.82 22.41
N ASP A 95 10.31 11.76 22.23
CA ASP A 95 11.34 12.07 23.22
C ASP A 95 10.75 12.70 24.50
N GLU A 96 9.77 13.60 24.37
CA GLU A 96 9.06 14.23 25.49
C GLU A 96 8.26 13.22 26.33
N ILE A 97 7.67 12.20 25.70
CA ILE A 97 6.94 11.13 26.41
C ILE A 97 7.93 10.20 27.14
N LYS A 98 9.08 9.89 26.54
CA LYS A 98 10.09 9.01 27.15
C LYS A 98 10.81 9.60 28.37
N THR A 99 10.84 10.92 28.48
CA THR A 99 11.52 11.62 29.57
C THR A 99 10.63 11.91 30.78
N ASN A 100 9.34 11.56 30.71
CA ASN A 100 8.40 11.54 31.84
C ASN A 100 8.17 10.11 32.36
#